data_AF-A0A257K5T5-F1
#
_entry.id   AF-A0A257K5T5-F1
#
_cell.length_a   1.000
_cell.length_b   1.000
_cell.length_c   1.000
_cell.angle_alpha   90.00
_cell.angle_beta   90.00
_cell.angle_gamma   90.00
#
_symmetry.space_group_name_H-M   'P 1'
#
loop_
_entity.id
_entity.type
_entity.pdbx_description
1 polymer ?
#
loop_
_entity_poly.entity_id
_entity_poly.type
_entity_poly.pdbx_seq_one_letter_code
_entity_poly.pdbx_strand_id
1 'polypeptide(L)' 'MTATTSTPQPAASRWRQYMALTKPRVVQLIVFCAVIGMLLAEPGLPKLALALPATVGIWLVASAAA' A
#
# COMPACT_ATOMS: atom_id res chain seq x y z
N MET A 1 -45.73 -6.45 14.53
CA MET A 1 -45.04 -5.48 13.66
C MET A 1 -43.73 -5.09 14.32
N THR A 2 -42.61 -5.70 13.93
CA THR A 2 -41.27 -5.44 14.49
C THR A 2 -40.51 -4.55 13.51
N ALA A 3 -40.25 -3.30 13.89
CA ALA A 3 -39.52 -2.35 13.06
C ALA A 3 -38.00 -2.59 13.21
N THR A 4 -37.35 -3.03 12.13
CA THR A 4 -35.89 -3.07 12.03
C THR A 4 -35.37 -1.65 11.81
N THR A 5 -34.83 -1.05 12.87
CA THR A 5 -34.10 0.22 12.78
C THR A 5 -32.74 -0.08 12.15
N SER A 6 -32.54 0.29 10.89
CA SER A 6 -31.23 0.24 10.25
C SER A 6 -30.34 1.32 10.87
N THR A 7 -29.42 0.93 11.75
CA THR A 7 -28.38 1.83 12.26
C THR A 7 -27.64 2.42 11.05
N PRO A 8 -27.58 3.75 10.88
CA PRO A 8 -26.83 4.34 9.78
C PRO A 8 -25.37 3.95 9.97
N GLN A 9 -24.91 3.00 9.17
CA GLN A 9 -23.51 2.62 9.13
C GLN A 9 -22.74 3.88 8.78
N PRO A 10 -21.80 4.34 9.62
CA PRO A 10 -21.02 5.53 9.32
C PRO A 10 -20.46 5.32 7.93
N ALA A 11 -20.59 6.32 7.05
CA ALA A 11 -20.05 6.27 5.70
C ALA A 11 -18.54 6.07 5.81
N ALA A 12 -18.10 4.82 5.96
CA ALA A 12 -16.73 4.43 5.94
C ALA A 12 -16.25 4.88 4.57
N SER A 13 -15.52 6.00 4.57
CA SER A 13 -15.03 6.67 3.39
C SER A 13 -14.63 5.61 2.37
N ARG A 14 -15.16 5.69 1.14
CA ARG A 14 -14.90 4.70 0.07
C ARG A 14 -13.41 4.40 -0.05
N TRP A 15 -12.57 5.38 0.28
CA TRP A 15 -11.13 5.29 0.44
C TRP A 15 -10.67 4.21 1.43
N ARG A 16 -11.27 4.11 2.62
CA ARG A 16 -10.94 3.10 3.63
C ARG A 16 -11.44 1.70 3.23
N GLN A 17 -12.55 1.60 2.50
CA GLN A 17 -12.98 0.33 1.89
C GLN A 17 -12.06 -0.10 0.74
N TYR A 18 -11.65 0.84 -0.12
CA TYR A 18 -10.66 0.60 -1.16
C TYR A 18 -9.32 0.15 -0.58
N MET A 19 -8.84 0.84 0.46
CA MET A 19 -7.64 0.48 1.21
C MET A 19 -7.77 -0.84 1.99
N ALA A 20 -8.98 -1.26 2.38
CA ALA A 20 -9.19 -2.56 3.00
C ALA A 20 -9.14 -3.71 1.97
N LEU A 21 -9.61 -3.46 0.74
CA LEU A 21 -9.52 -4.38 -0.39
C LEU A 21 -8.08 -4.49 -0.91
N THR A 22 -7.38 -3.37 -1.07
CA THR A 22 -5.96 -3.29 -1.50
C THR A 22 -4.95 -3.64 -0.40
N LYS A 23 -5.33 -4.59 0.46
CA LYS A 23 -4.51 -5.34 1.44
C LYS A 23 -3.16 -4.63 1.76
N PRO A 24 -3.18 -3.52 2.51
CA PRO A 24 -2.11 -2.52 2.53
C PRO A 24 -0.84 -3.06 3.21
N ARG A 25 -1.02 -4.11 4.00
CA ARG A 25 0.04 -4.90 4.61
C ARG A 25 0.95 -5.55 3.56
N VAL A 26 0.40 -6.04 2.44
CA VAL A 26 1.16 -6.72 1.38
C VAL A 26 2.01 -5.71 0.62
N VAL A 27 1.43 -4.58 0.23
CA VAL A 27 2.16 -3.50 -0.46
C VAL A 27 3.31 -2.98 0.40
N GLN A 28 3.09 -2.80 1.71
CA GLN A 28 4.13 -2.37 2.63
C GLN A 28 5.29 -3.38 2.72
N LEU A 29 5.01 -4.69 2.73
CA LEU A 29 6.04 -5.73 2.71
C LEU A 29 6.85 -5.73 1.41
N ILE A 30 6.20 -5.49 0.27
CA ILE A 30 6.87 -5.41 -1.04
C ILE A 30 7.81 -4.20 -1.10
N VAL A 31 7.36 -3.02 -0.66
CA VAL A 31 8.20 -1.81 -0.59
C VAL A 31 9.37 -2.03 0.37
N PHE A 32 9.13 -2.65 1.54
CA PHE A 32 10.20 -2.96 2.50
C PHE A 32 11.27 -3.88 1.90
N CYS A 33 10.84 -4.96 1.22
CA CYS A 33 11.74 -5.88 0.53
C CYS A 33 12.57 -5.16 -0.55
N ALA A 34 11.93 -4.30 -1.34
CA ALA A 34 12.61 -3.51 -2.37
C ALA A 34 13.67 -2.55 -1.81
N VAL A 35 13.37 -1.89 -0.69
CA VAL A 35 14.32 -0.99 -0.01
C VAL A 35 15.54 -1.78 0.49
N ILE A 36 15.34 -2.94 1.13
CA ILE A 36 16.45 -3.78 1.58
C ILE A 36 17.26 -4.32 0.39
N GLY A 37 16.61 -4.73 -0.69
CA GLY A 37 17.30 -5.16 -1.91
C GLY A 37 18.17 -4.06 -2.54
N MET A 38 17.71 -2.81 -2.55
CA MET A 38 18.51 -1.67 -3.03
C MET A 38 19.70 -1.36 -2.12
N LEU A 39 19.54 -1.54 -0.81
CA LEU A 39 20.65 -1.38 0.14
C LEU A 39 21.70 -2.49 0.02
N LEU A 40 21.32 -3.69 -0.43
CA LEU A 40 22.22 -4.82 -0.68
C LEU A 40 22.92 -4.75 -2.04
N ALA A 41 22.28 -4.15 -3.05
CA ALA A 41 22.78 -4.11 -4.42
C ALA A 41 23.99 -3.18 -4.61
N GLU A 42 24.13 -2.14 -3.78
CA GLU A 42 25.23 -1.17 -3.84
C GLU A 42 25.88 -1.06 -2.45
N PRO A 43 27.22 -1.13 -2.30
CA PRO A 43 27.88 -0.84 -1.03
C PRO A 43 27.88 0.69 -0.79
N GLY A 44 26.70 1.25 -0.52
CA GLY A 44 26.45 2.68 -0.33
C GLY A 44 24.96 3.02 -0.25
N LEU A 45 24.60 4.22 0.20
CA LEU A 45 23.20 4.66 0.16
C LEU A 45 22.75 4.80 -1.30
N PRO A 46 21.70 4.09 -1.74
CA PRO A 46 21.22 4.17 -3.12
C PRO A 46 20.87 5.63 -3.43
N LYS A 47 21.33 6.13 -4.59
CA LYS A 47 21.13 7.52 -5.01
C LYS A 47 19.65 7.84 -4.86
N LEU A 48 19.31 8.80 -4.00
CA LEU A 48 17.90 9.09 -3.63
C LEU A 48 17.05 9.44 -4.86
N ALA A 49 17.68 10.02 -5.88
CA ALA A 49 17.10 10.30 -7.19
C ALA A 49 16.65 9.05 -7.98
N LEU A 50 17.23 7.87 -7.70
CA LEU A 50 16.85 6.59 -8.31
C LEU A 50 15.97 5.75 -7.36
N ALA A 51 16.26 5.81 -6.05
CA ALA A 51 15.51 5.07 -5.04
C ALA A 51 14.05 5.51 -4.95
N LEU A 52 13.78 6.83 -5.03
CA LEU A 52 12.41 7.38 -4.99
C LEU A 52 11.54 6.93 -6.18
N PRO A 53 11.92 7.14 -7.46
CA PRO A 53 11.09 6.70 -8.57
C PRO A 53 10.96 5.17 -8.61
N ALA A 54 11.97 4.42 -8.16
CA ALA A 54 11.90 2.97 -8.10
C ALA A 54 10.96 2.45 -6.99
N THR A 55 11.00 3.02 -5.79
CA THR A 55 10.02 2.69 -4.73
C THR A 55 8.60 3.10 -5.11
N VAL A 56 8.43 4.24 -5.77
CA VAL A 56 7.13 4.69 -6.30
C VAL A 56 6.62 3.73 -7.39
N GLY A 57 7.49 3.30 -8.32
CA GLY A 57 7.13 2.33 -9.36
C GLY A 57 6.74 0.97 -8.79
N ILE A 58 7.47 0.47 -7.79
CA ILE A 58 7.17 -0.80 -7.11
C ILE A 58 5.87 -0.70 -6.32
N TRP A 59 5.62 0.44 -5.66
CA TRP A 59 4.36 0.71 -4.98
C TRP A 59 3.17 0.72 -5.95
N LEU A 60 3.32 1.39 -7.10
CA LEU A 60 2.31 1.41 -8.17
C LEU A 60 2.02 0.01 -8.73
N VAL A 61 3.04 -0.78 -9.06
CA VAL A 61 2.87 -2.16 -9.56
C VAL A 61 2.23 -3.07 -8.52
N ALA A 62 2.66 -2.97 -7.26
CA ALA A 62 2.11 -3.78 -6.17
C ALA A 62 0.64 -3.45 -5.88
N SER A 63 0.26 -2.17 -6.03
CA SER A 63 -1.12 -1.70 -5.89
C SER A 63 -2.03 -2.15 -7.05
N ALA A 64 -1.47 -2.37 -8.24
CA ALA A 64 -2.22 -2.87 -9.40
C ALA A 64 -2.40 -4.40 -9.39
N ALA A 65 -1.49 -5.12 -8.73
CA ALA A 65 -1.53 -6.58 -8.62
C ALA A 65 -2.35 -7.09 -7.42
N ALA A 66 -2.60 -6.24 -6.42
CA ALA A 66 -3.35 -6.55 -5.20
C ALA A 66 -4.79 -6.04 -5.26
#